data_AF-A0A926AVL2-F1
#
_entry.id   AF-A0A926AVL2-F1
#
_cell.length_a   1.000
_cell.length_b   1.000
_cell.length_c   1.000
_cell.angle_alpha   90.00
_cell.angle_beta   90.00
_cell.angle_gamma   90.00
#
_symmetry.space_group_name_H-M   'P 1'
#
loop_
_entity.id
_entity.type
_entity.pdbx_description
1 polymer ?
#
loop_
_entity_poly.entity_id
_entity_poly.type
_entity_poly.pdbx_seq_one_letter_code
_entity_poly.pdbx_strand_id
1 'polypeptide(L)'
;MAFSPGTLNPHGQNPLNLFIPIREPVREHYKALVHIVAELKADSMNLVGTVHFASFVFMNEVTNDGEPYFTHLFFNTAFDGDIQTYVQQFVSKLADEFDAMLVHVAVPDGVIPVRKNAHAFQKYLESVNLPTAQWYGNYPGVSAVQIRAYADAAGQTGL
;
A
#
# COMPACT_ATOMS: atom_id res chain seq x y z
N MET A 1 -9.73 -11.41 26.19
CA MET A 1 -9.66 -12.57 25.27
C MET A 1 -8.48 -12.33 24.36
N ALA A 2 -7.48 -13.22 24.37
CA ALA A 2 -6.34 -13.11 23.48
C ALA A 2 -6.73 -13.66 22.10
N PHE A 3 -6.67 -12.82 21.06
CA PHE A 3 -6.80 -13.27 19.68
C PHE A 3 -5.62 -14.18 19.38
N SER A 4 -5.90 -15.46 19.11
CA SER A 4 -4.91 -16.37 18.56
C SER A 4 -4.79 -16.04 17.06
N PRO A 5 -3.61 -15.67 16.54
CA PRO A 5 -3.42 -15.44 15.12
C PRO A 5 -3.43 -16.81 14.43
N GLY A 6 -4.63 -17.36 14.23
CA GLY A 6 -4.82 -18.48 13.33
C GLY A 6 -4.25 -18.07 11.98
N THR A 7 -3.33 -18.89 11.44
CA THR A 7 -2.66 -18.74 10.15
C THR A 7 -3.53 -18.02 9.13
N LEU A 8 -3.28 -16.71 8.94
CA LEU A 8 -4.11 -15.80 8.16
C LEU A 8 -4.09 -16.08 6.65
N ASN A 9 -3.44 -17.16 6.20
CA ASN A 9 -3.22 -17.38 4.79
C ASN A 9 -2.98 -18.86 4.43
N PRO A 10 -4.04 -19.63 4.10
CA PRO A 10 -3.89 -20.98 3.56
C PRO A 10 -3.38 -21.00 2.09
N HIS A 11 -3.10 -19.84 1.46
CA HIS A 11 -3.09 -19.72 -0.01
C HIS A 11 -1.98 -18.84 -0.62
N GLY A 12 -1.06 -18.29 0.18
CA GLY A 12 0.07 -17.48 -0.30
C GLY A 12 -0.19 -15.97 -0.51
N GLN A 13 -1.42 -15.48 -0.32
CA GLN A 13 -1.78 -14.04 -0.42
C GLN A 13 -1.83 -13.34 0.95
N ASN A 14 -1.09 -12.26 1.14
CA ASN A 14 -0.99 -11.53 2.40
C ASN A 14 -1.53 -10.09 2.30
N PRO A 15 -2.31 -9.62 3.28
CA PRO A 15 -2.75 -8.22 3.37
C PRO A 15 -1.61 -7.30 3.83
N LEU A 16 -1.66 -6.07 3.35
CA LEU A 16 -0.99 -4.92 3.97
C LEU A 16 -1.99 -3.77 4.05
N ASN A 17 -2.30 -3.33 5.27
CA ASN A 17 -3.30 -2.30 5.58
C ASN A 17 -2.62 -1.16 6.34
N LEU A 18 -2.04 -0.21 5.63
CA LEU A 18 -1.30 0.89 6.26
C LEU A 18 -2.26 2.01 6.62
N PHE A 19 -2.24 2.44 7.88
CA PHE A 19 -2.98 3.61 8.34
C PHE A 19 -1.99 4.68 8.79
N ILE A 20 -1.77 5.67 7.93
CA ILE A 20 -0.63 6.56 8.02
C ILE A 20 -1.09 8.00 8.29
N PRO A 21 -0.63 8.65 9.37
CA PRO A 21 -0.88 10.07 9.58
C PRO A 21 -0.22 10.92 8.48
N ILE A 22 -0.93 11.94 8.00
CA ILE A 22 -0.37 12.94 7.09
C ILE A 22 0.54 13.89 7.88
N ARG A 23 1.66 14.29 7.28
CA ARG A 23 2.65 15.16 7.93
C ARG A 23 2.09 16.57 8.13
N GLU A 24 2.49 17.24 9.21
CA GLU A 24 2.23 18.67 9.40
C GLU A 24 3.08 19.55 8.44
N PRO A 25 2.51 20.64 7.87
CA PRO A 25 1.12 21.08 8.03
C PRO A 25 0.15 20.22 7.19
N VAL A 26 -0.85 19.62 7.84
CA VAL A 26 -1.64 18.51 7.24
C VAL A 26 -2.33 18.90 5.93
N ARG A 27 -2.88 20.12 5.84
CA ARG A 27 -3.69 20.53 4.68
C ARG A 27 -2.88 20.58 3.39
N GLU A 28 -1.67 21.09 3.44
CA GLU A 28 -0.74 21.22 2.32
C GLU A 28 -0.28 19.83 1.85
N HIS A 29 0.12 18.98 2.80
CA HIS A 29 0.55 17.62 2.52
C HIS A 29 -0.60 16.75 1.99
N TYR A 30 -1.82 16.92 2.51
CA TYR A 30 -3.02 16.27 1.97
C TYR A 30 -3.26 16.65 0.51
N LYS A 31 -3.22 17.95 0.17
CA LYS A 31 -3.40 18.41 -1.23
C LYS A 31 -2.35 17.82 -2.17
N ALA A 32 -1.09 17.78 -1.74
CA ALA A 32 -0.02 17.17 -2.52
C ALA A 32 -0.24 15.66 -2.72
N LEU A 33 -0.63 14.94 -1.67
CA LEU A 33 -0.96 13.51 -1.76
C LEU A 33 -2.13 13.24 -2.72
N VAL A 34 -3.18 14.06 -2.69
CA VAL A 34 -4.31 13.92 -3.64
C VAL A 34 -3.81 14.02 -5.08
N HIS A 35 -2.93 14.97 -5.37
CA HIS A 35 -2.36 15.13 -6.70
C HIS A 35 -1.48 13.94 -7.10
N ILE A 36 -0.57 13.52 -6.23
CA ILE A 36 0.31 12.36 -6.47
C ILE A 36 -0.51 11.09 -6.72
N VAL A 37 -1.52 10.83 -5.88
CA VAL A 37 -2.40 9.66 -6.02
C VAL A 37 -3.21 9.71 -7.31
N ALA A 38 -3.65 10.89 -7.75
CA ALA A 38 -4.34 11.05 -9.03
C ALA A 38 -3.44 10.81 -10.25
N GLU A 39 -2.13 11.06 -10.12
CA GLU A 39 -1.14 10.85 -11.19
C GLU A 39 -0.52 9.46 -11.19
N LEU A 40 -0.63 8.70 -10.09
CA LEU A 40 -0.24 7.30 -10.03
C LEU A 40 -1.09 6.49 -11.03
N LYS A 41 -0.49 6.22 -12.19
CA LYS A 41 -1.11 5.38 -13.22
C LYS A 41 -1.31 3.97 -12.68
N ALA A 42 -2.47 3.38 -12.97
CA ALA A 42 -2.76 1.97 -12.65
C ALA A 42 -1.63 1.04 -13.14
N ASP A 43 -1.05 1.35 -14.30
CA ASP A 43 0.06 0.60 -14.90
C ASP A 43 1.33 0.56 -14.05
N SER A 44 1.61 1.61 -13.26
CA SER A 44 2.81 1.65 -12.41
C SER A 44 2.76 0.60 -11.31
N MET A 45 1.57 0.30 -10.77
CA MET A 45 1.42 -0.71 -9.71
C MET A 45 1.39 -2.14 -10.29
N ASN A 46 1.00 -2.30 -11.56
CA ASN A 46 1.12 -3.55 -12.31
C ASN A 46 2.57 -3.99 -12.53
N LEU A 47 3.55 -3.08 -12.37
CA LEU A 47 4.97 -3.42 -12.46
C LEU A 47 5.40 -4.41 -11.37
N VAL A 48 4.72 -4.44 -10.22
CA VAL A 48 5.00 -5.41 -9.15
C VAL A 48 4.09 -6.62 -9.35
N GLY A 49 4.58 -7.60 -10.12
CA GLY A 49 3.85 -8.81 -10.49
C GLY A 49 3.46 -9.76 -9.36
N THR A 50 3.55 -9.36 -8.10
CA THR A 50 3.03 -10.09 -6.94
C THR A 50 1.83 -9.38 -6.30
N VAL A 51 1.52 -8.15 -6.72
CA VAL A 51 0.40 -7.35 -6.23
C VAL A 51 -0.89 -7.77 -6.94
N HIS A 52 -1.94 -7.98 -6.15
CA HIS A 52 -3.31 -8.23 -6.63
C HIS A 52 -4.06 -6.93 -6.90
N PHE A 53 -3.87 -5.94 -6.04
CA PHE A 53 -4.40 -4.58 -6.19
C PHE A 53 -3.67 -3.65 -5.22
N ALA A 54 -3.78 -2.35 -5.46
CA ALA A 54 -3.32 -1.33 -4.53
C ALA A 54 -4.31 -0.16 -4.56
N SER A 55 -4.75 0.27 -3.38
CA SER A 55 -5.82 1.26 -3.23
C SER A 55 -5.44 2.26 -2.16
N PHE A 56 -5.75 3.53 -2.44
CA PHE A 56 -5.52 4.67 -1.56
C PHE A 56 -6.86 5.27 -1.16
N VAL A 57 -7.05 5.51 0.13
CA VAL A 57 -8.26 6.10 0.69
C VAL A 57 -7.86 7.15 1.72
N PHE A 58 -8.37 8.36 1.59
CA PHE A 58 -8.17 9.41 2.59
C PHE A 58 -9.19 9.24 3.73
N MET A 59 -8.70 9.30 4.97
CA MET A 59 -9.45 8.97 6.18
C MET A 59 -9.37 10.09 7.22
N ASN A 60 -10.33 10.10 8.16
CA ASN A 60 -10.47 11.10 9.22
C ASN A 60 -10.61 12.53 8.66
N GLU A 61 -11.79 12.80 8.08
CA GLU A 61 -12.17 14.13 7.60
C GLU A 61 -12.22 15.14 8.75
N VAL A 62 -11.67 16.32 8.50
CA VAL A 62 -11.71 17.48 9.38
C VAL A 62 -12.07 18.68 8.52
N THR A 63 -12.93 19.55 9.04
CA THR A 63 -13.30 20.81 8.38
C THR A 63 -12.75 21.97 9.19
N ASN A 64 -11.92 22.80 8.55
CA ASN A 64 -11.49 24.07 9.09
C ASN A 64 -11.65 25.16 8.02
N ASP A 65 -12.12 26.34 8.42
CA ASP A 65 -12.42 27.46 7.53
C ASP A 65 -13.34 27.11 6.36
N GLY A 66 -14.28 26.18 6.57
CA GLY A 66 -15.25 25.75 5.56
C GLY A 66 -14.72 24.76 4.52
N GLU A 67 -13.44 24.38 4.57
CA GLU A 67 -12.79 23.49 3.61
C GLU A 67 -12.48 22.13 4.26
N PRO A 68 -13.07 21.01 3.79
CA PRO A 68 -12.76 19.68 4.31
C PRO A 68 -11.40 19.19 3.83
N TYR A 69 -10.68 18.51 4.71
CA TYR A 69 -9.45 17.80 4.39
C TYR A 69 -9.33 16.56 5.27
N PHE A 70 -8.52 15.60 4.85
CA PHE A 70 -8.31 14.37 5.58
C PHE A 70 -6.96 14.40 6.29
N THR A 71 -6.87 13.73 7.43
CA THR A 71 -5.66 13.74 8.27
C THR A 71 -4.83 12.47 8.13
N HIS A 72 -5.38 11.44 7.48
CA HIS A 72 -4.74 10.14 7.34
C HIS A 72 -4.86 9.62 5.90
N LEU A 73 -3.80 8.94 5.46
CA LEU A 73 -3.80 8.13 4.26
C LEU A 73 -3.93 6.66 4.67
N PHE A 74 -4.96 5.99 4.18
CA PHE A 74 -5.08 4.54 4.23
C PHE A 74 -4.63 3.95 2.90
N PHE A 75 -3.65 3.06 2.96
CA PHE A 75 -3.20 2.28 1.82
C PHE A 75 -3.49 0.81 2.07
N ASN A 76 -4.23 0.18 1.17
CA ASN A 76 -4.50 -1.25 1.23
C ASN A 76 -4.04 -1.97 -0.04
N THR A 77 -3.36 -3.09 0.17
CA THR A 77 -2.91 -3.98 -0.89
C THR A 77 -2.92 -5.42 -0.43
N ALA A 78 -2.93 -6.32 -1.40
CA ALA A 78 -2.76 -7.74 -1.22
C ALA A 78 -1.62 -8.21 -2.13
N PHE A 79 -0.70 -9.00 -1.60
CA PHE A 79 0.47 -9.47 -2.34
C PHE A 79 0.74 -10.96 -2.10
N ASP A 80 1.36 -11.61 -3.08
CA ASP A 80 1.83 -12.99 -2.94
C ASP A 80 3.17 -13.05 -2.20
N GLY A 81 3.35 -14.04 -1.32
CA GLY A 81 4.62 -14.29 -0.63
C GLY A 81 4.83 -13.46 0.63
N ASP A 82 6.07 -13.32 1.08
CA ASP A 82 6.40 -12.64 2.34
C ASP A 82 6.65 -11.12 2.18
N ILE A 83 6.52 -10.37 3.28
CA ILE A 83 6.66 -8.90 3.27
C ILE A 83 8.07 -8.44 2.87
N GLN A 84 9.11 -9.21 3.16
CA GLN A 84 10.48 -8.84 2.83
C GLN A 84 10.69 -8.89 1.31
N THR A 85 10.26 -9.98 0.67
CA THR A 85 10.29 -10.14 -0.80
C THR A 85 9.45 -9.06 -1.47
N TYR A 86 8.25 -8.80 -0.95
CA TYR A 86 7.38 -7.73 -1.43
C TYR A 86 8.07 -6.35 -1.38
N VAL A 87 8.62 -5.96 -0.22
CA VAL A 87 9.32 -4.68 -0.06
C VAL A 87 10.52 -4.57 -0.99
N GLN A 88 11.31 -5.64 -1.16
CA GLN A 88 12.46 -5.61 -2.08
C GLN A 88 12.03 -5.39 -3.53
N GLN A 89 11.04 -6.12 -4.02
CA GLN A 89 10.51 -5.96 -5.37
C GLN A 89 9.98 -4.54 -5.59
N PHE A 90 9.28 -4.04 -4.59
CA PHE A 90 8.69 -2.72 -4.61
C PHE A 90 9.74 -1.61 -4.64
N VAL A 91 10.73 -1.66 -3.75
CA VAL A 91 11.85 -0.73 -3.71
C VAL A 91 12.68 -0.77 -5.00
N SER A 92 12.77 -1.93 -5.66
CA SER A 92 13.50 -2.05 -6.93
C SER A 92 12.79 -1.39 -8.11
N LYS A 93 11.45 -1.25 -8.05
CA LYS A 93 10.64 -0.79 -9.19
C LYS A 93 9.98 0.57 -8.99
N LEU A 94 9.62 0.91 -7.75
CA LEU A 94 8.75 2.04 -7.43
C LEU A 94 9.34 2.96 -6.34
N ALA A 95 10.65 2.88 -6.06
CA ALA A 95 11.25 3.65 -4.97
C ALA A 95 11.02 5.16 -5.11
N ASP A 96 11.06 5.69 -6.33
CA ASP A 96 10.99 7.14 -6.55
C ASP A 96 9.55 7.64 -6.35
N GLU A 97 8.55 6.86 -6.76
CA GLU A 97 7.13 7.10 -6.50
C GLU A 97 6.81 7.06 -5.00
N PHE A 98 7.37 6.08 -4.28
CA PHE A 98 7.17 5.98 -2.84
C PHE A 98 7.90 7.06 -2.07
N ASP A 99 9.12 7.41 -2.45
CA ASP A 99 9.82 8.55 -1.85
C ASP A 99 9.01 9.84 -2.05
N ALA A 100 8.41 10.04 -3.23
CA ALA A 100 7.54 11.20 -3.50
C ALA A 100 6.28 11.21 -2.63
N MET A 101 5.69 10.05 -2.30
CA MET A 101 4.57 10.00 -1.35
C MET A 101 5.02 10.16 0.12
N LEU A 102 6.12 9.52 0.50
CA LEU A 102 6.57 9.40 1.89
C LEU A 102 6.96 10.76 2.49
N VAL A 103 7.42 11.71 1.68
CA VAL A 103 7.71 13.08 2.15
C VAL A 103 6.46 13.82 2.65
N HIS A 104 5.25 13.34 2.31
CA HIS A 104 3.98 13.95 2.74
C HIS A 104 3.27 13.23 3.89
N VAL A 105 3.85 12.17 4.43
CA VAL A 105 3.28 11.44 5.59
C VAL A 105 4.24 11.44 6.78
N ALA A 106 3.72 11.10 7.95
CA ALA A 106 4.49 10.99 9.18
C ALA A 106 5.36 9.73 9.17
N VAL A 107 6.49 9.81 8.47
CA VAL A 107 7.51 8.76 8.40
C VAL A 107 8.73 9.10 9.26
N PRO A 108 9.37 8.13 9.94
CA PRO A 108 10.61 8.36 10.67
C PRO A 108 11.77 8.82 9.78
N ASP A 109 12.69 9.58 10.37
CA ASP A 109 13.95 9.95 9.71
C ASP A 109 14.75 8.71 9.31
N GLY A 110 15.43 8.78 8.17
CA GLY A 110 16.25 7.68 7.64
C GLY A 110 15.48 6.59 6.90
N VAL A 111 14.17 6.72 6.70
CA VAL A 111 13.41 5.84 5.79
C VAL A 111 13.61 6.26 4.32
N ILE A 112 13.60 7.56 4.04
CA ILE A 112 13.81 8.11 2.69
C ILE A 112 15.32 8.36 2.48
N PRO A 113 15.92 7.98 1.34
CA PRO A 113 15.30 7.28 0.20
C PRO A 113 15.13 5.79 0.45
N VAL A 114 13.96 5.22 0.11
CA VAL A 114 13.64 3.82 0.43
C VAL A 114 14.59 2.82 -0.23
N ARG A 115 15.16 3.18 -1.40
CA ARG A 115 16.15 2.35 -2.10
C ARG A 115 17.41 2.07 -1.29
N LYS A 116 17.84 3.00 -0.45
CA LYS A 116 19.02 2.84 0.41
C LYS A 116 18.67 2.29 1.79
N ASN A 117 17.41 2.42 2.20
CA ASN A 117 16.97 2.16 3.57
C ASN A 117 15.84 1.13 3.64
N ALA A 118 15.83 0.13 2.75
CA ALA A 118 14.73 -0.84 2.59
C ALA A 118 14.32 -1.53 3.89
N HIS A 119 15.28 -1.83 4.78
CA HIS A 119 14.98 -2.42 6.09
C HIS A 119 14.28 -1.45 7.05
N ALA A 120 14.68 -0.16 7.06
CA ALA A 120 14.00 0.86 7.85
C ALA A 120 12.58 1.10 7.30
N PHE A 121 12.43 1.09 5.97
CA PHE A 121 11.14 1.17 5.30
C PHE A 121 10.23 -0.01 5.67
N GLN A 122 10.71 -1.26 5.61
CA GLN A 122 9.94 -2.43 6.03
C GLN A 122 9.46 -2.30 7.48
N LYS A 123 10.35 -1.94 8.42
CA LYS A 123 9.98 -1.75 9.83
C LYS A 123 8.93 -0.66 10.01
N TYR A 124 9.03 0.42 9.24
CA TYR A 124 8.02 1.47 9.25
C TYR A 124 6.66 0.94 8.77
N LEU A 125 6.61 0.22 7.65
CA LEU A 125 5.39 -0.40 7.14
C LEU A 125 4.74 -1.32 8.18
N GLU A 126 5.53 -2.19 8.82
CA GLU A 126 5.06 -3.08 9.89
C GLU A 126 4.49 -2.31 11.09
N SER A 127 5.09 -1.15 11.43
CA SER A 127 4.65 -0.33 12.56
C SER A 127 3.32 0.39 12.34
N VAL A 128 2.94 0.65 11.08
CA VAL A 128 1.68 1.33 10.70
C VAL A 128 0.68 0.37 10.05
N ASN A 129 0.97 -0.93 10.03
CA ASN A 129 0.09 -1.96 9.49
C ASN A 129 -0.98 -2.35 10.51
N LEU A 130 -2.24 -2.20 10.12
CA LEU A 130 -3.37 -2.62 10.93
C LEU A 130 -3.57 -4.15 10.87
N PRO A 131 -3.91 -4.80 11.99
CA PRO A 131 -4.15 -6.23 12.01
C PRO A 131 -5.39 -6.60 11.19
N THR A 132 -5.28 -7.65 10.38
CA THR A 132 -6.41 -8.22 9.64
C THR A 132 -7.13 -9.23 10.52
N ALA A 133 -8.34 -8.89 10.99
CA ALA A 133 -9.14 -9.79 11.82
C ALA A 133 -9.71 -10.99 11.02
N GLN A 134 -10.13 -10.74 9.77
CA GLN A 134 -10.62 -11.75 8.85
C GLN A 134 -10.07 -11.46 7.46
N TRP A 135 -9.45 -12.46 6.83
CA TRP A 135 -8.97 -12.34 5.47
C TRP A 135 -10.10 -12.57 4.46
N TYR A 136 -10.20 -11.67 3.49
CA TYR A 136 -11.06 -11.81 2.32
C TYR A 136 -10.19 -11.87 1.07
N GLY A 137 -10.34 -12.93 0.28
CA GLY A 137 -9.67 -13.08 -1.00
C GLY A 137 -10.68 -13.44 -2.08
N ASN A 138 -10.72 -12.66 -3.17
CA ASN A 138 -11.62 -12.90 -4.31
C ASN A 138 -11.35 -14.25 -5.00
N TYR A 139 -10.08 -14.66 -5.04
CA TYR A 139 -9.64 -15.88 -5.71
C TYR A 139 -8.71 -16.69 -4.79
N PRO A 140 -9.26 -17.39 -3.78
CA PRO A 140 -8.46 -18.21 -2.88
C PRO A 140 -7.64 -19.25 -3.67
N GLY A 141 -6.32 -19.28 -3.43
CA GLY A 141 -5.40 -20.23 -4.06
C GLY A 141 -4.92 -19.85 -5.46
N VAL A 142 -5.25 -18.66 -5.97
CA VAL A 142 -4.79 -18.17 -7.27
C VAL A 142 -3.83 -17.00 -7.06
N SER A 143 -2.59 -17.12 -7.51
CA SER A 143 -1.59 -16.03 -7.46
C SER A 143 -1.98 -14.86 -8.37
N ALA A 144 -1.43 -13.68 -8.11
CA ALA A 144 -1.61 -12.50 -8.96
C ALA A 144 -1.14 -12.78 -10.40
N VAL A 145 -0.07 -13.55 -10.56
CA VAL A 145 0.47 -13.96 -11.87
C VAL A 145 -0.55 -14.82 -12.62
N GLN A 146 -1.20 -15.77 -11.95
CA GLN A 146 -2.23 -16.61 -12.56
C GLN A 146 -3.49 -15.80 -12.92
N ILE A 147 -3.91 -14.86 -12.08
CA ILE A 147 -5.06 -13.98 -12.37
C ILE A 147 -4.81 -13.21 -13.67
N ARG A 148 -3.64 -12.61 -13.83
CA ARG A 148 -3.27 -11.89 -15.06
C ARG A 148 -3.22 -12.82 -16.27
N ALA A 149 -2.61 -14.00 -16.13
CA ALA A 149 -2.59 -14.98 -17.23
C ALA A 149 -3.99 -15.44 -17.66
N TYR A 150 -4.94 -15.58 -16.72
CA TYR A 150 -6.33 -15.90 -17.03
C TYR A 150 -7.05 -14.74 -17.71
N ALA A 151 -6.81 -13.50 -17.27
CA ALA A 151 -7.34 -12.31 -17.90
C ALA A 151 -6.86 -12.16 -19.36
N ASP A 152 -5.55 -12.32 -19.59
CA ASP A 152 -4.93 -12.27 -20.91
C ASP A 152 -5.53 -13.34 -21.83
N ALA A 153 -5.65 -14.58 -21.33
CA ALA A 153 -6.26 -15.68 -22.09
C ALA A 153 -7.75 -15.43 -22.42
N ALA A 154 -8.45 -14.67 -21.58
CA ALA A 154 -9.84 -14.26 -21.80
C ALA A 154 -9.97 -12.99 -22.68
N GLY A 155 -8.86 -12.39 -23.11
CA GLY A 155 -8.86 -11.14 -23.87
C GLY A 155 -9.29 -9.92 -23.05
N GLN A 156 -9.21 -9.99 -21.72
CA GLN A 156 -9.49 -8.86 -20.82
C GLN A 156 -8.24 -8.00 -20.67
N THR A 157 -8.38 -6.69 -20.82
CA THR A 157 -7.30 -5.71 -20.63
C THR A 157 -7.59 -4.82 -19.42
N GLY A 158 -6.53 -4.36 -18.73
CA GLY A 158 -6.63 -3.37 -17.63
C GLY A 158 -6.72 -3.94 -16.22
N LEU A 159 -6.26 -5.18 -15.99
CA LEU A 159 -6.01 -5.74 -14.66
C LEU A 159 -4.56 -5.54 -14.21
#